data_AF-A0A0D2R3V0-F1
#
_entry.id   AF-A0A0D2R3V0-F1
#
_cell.length_a   1.000
_cell.length_b   1.000
_cell.length_c   1.000
_cell.angle_alpha   90.00
_cell.angle_beta   90.00
_cell.angle_gamma   90.00
#
_symmetry.space_group_name_H-M   'P 1'
#
loop_
_entity.id
_entity.type
_entity.pdbx_description
1 polymer ?
#
loop_
_entity_poly.entity_id
_entity_poly.type
_entity_poly.pdbx_seq_one_letter_code
_entity_poly.pdbx_strand_id
1 'polypeptide(L)'
;MSETTEGSELQNGFQPQPRPEPEPESELKVESQPEQQPEEELKPEPVVTDADPKPEPNNESSIQSNETTKQASTDQVAPPGRRKDEENRTFTMRELLSELKSDEDDAGSPYSQENTQRQSYQNNAAMELINSVTGTDEEGRSRQRILVYAARRYATALERNPEDYDALYNWALVLQESADNVSPDSTSPSKDALLEEACKKYDEATRLCPTLHDAFYNWAIAISDRAKMRGRTKEAEELWEQATKNYEKAVQLNWNSPQALNNWGLALQELSAIVPAREKQKIVRTAISKFRAAIQLQFDFHRAIYNLGTVLYGLAEDTLRQGSPNLKEVSPDELYSQSAIYIAAAHALKPNYSVYSSALRLVRSMVSI
;
A
#
# COMPACT_ATOMS: atom_id res chain seq x y z
N MET A 1 -31.04 -8.87 -94.21
CA MET A 1 -30.62 -7.97 -95.30
C MET A 1 -30.31 -6.63 -94.65
N SER A 2 -29.21 -5.98 -95.06
CA SER A 2 -28.81 -4.61 -94.68
C SER A 2 -28.50 -4.38 -93.18
N GLU A 3 -27.52 -3.56 -92.78
CA GLU A 3 -26.27 -3.12 -93.44
C GLU A 3 -25.31 -2.56 -92.36
N THR A 4 -24.08 -2.26 -92.79
CA THR A 4 -22.92 -1.60 -92.14
C THR A 4 -23.18 -0.56 -91.02
N THR A 5 -22.23 -0.18 -90.15
CA THR A 5 -20.84 0.26 -90.47
C THR A 5 -19.95 0.38 -89.21
N GLU A 6 -18.61 0.17 -89.36
CA GLU A 6 -17.46 0.72 -88.60
C GLU A 6 -17.42 0.69 -87.04
N GLY A 7 -16.27 0.46 -86.38
CA GLY A 7 -14.91 0.16 -86.84
C GLY A 7 -13.84 0.37 -85.76
N SER A 8 -12.60 -0.04 -86.04
CA SER A 8 -11.35 0.14 -85.26
C SER A 8 -10.95 -0.95 -84.26
N GLU A 9 -9.71 -1.40 -84.44
CA GLU A 9 -9.00 -2.46 -83.73
C GLU A 9 -8.25 -1.92 -82.50
N LEU A 10 -7.89 -2.78 -81.54
CA LEU A 10 -6.47 -3.10 -81.27
C LEU A 10 -6.31 -4.21 -80.20
N GLN A 11 -5.18 -4.90 -80.25
CA GLN A 11 -4.93 -6.18 -79.58
C GLN A 11 -4.26 -6.07 -78.20
N ASN A 12 -4.57 -7.07 -77.36
CA ASN A 12 -3.70 -7.84 -76.44
C ASN A 12 -2.42 -7.21 -75.86
N GLY A 13 -2.23 -7.37 -74.54
CA GLY A 13 -0.90 -7.22 -73.94
C GLY A 13 -0.82 -7.43 -72.42
N PHE A 14 -1.10 -8.64 -71.91
CA PHE A 14 -0.75 -8.98 -70.53
C PHE A 14 0.79 -9.15 -70.41
N GLN A 15 1.42 -8.39 -69.52
CA GLN A 15 2.80 -8.65 -69.05
C GLN A 15 2.85 -8.54 -67.50
N PRO A 16 3.48 -9.49 -66.80
CA PRO A 16 3.61 -9.47 -65.34
C PRO A 16 4.76 -8.53 -64.88
N GLN A 17 4.58 -7.88 -63.73
CA GLN A 17 5.59 -6.99 -63.13
C GLN A 17 6.66 -7.74 -62.30
N PRO A 18 7.85 -7.14 -62.08
CA PRO A 18 8.99 -7.81 -61.45
C PRO A 18 8.95 -7.80 -59.91
N ARG A 19 9.73 -8.69 -59.29
CA ARG A 19 10.04 -8.64 -57.85
C ARG A 19 10.98 -7.46 -57.51
N PRO A 20 10.88 -6.87 -56.30
CA PRO A 20 11.91 -5.99 -55.77
C PRO A 20 13.12 -6.77 -55.23
N GLU A 21 14.31 -6.17 -55.37
CA GLU A 21 15.58 -6.61 -54.79
C GLU A 21 15.76 -6.04 -53.36
N PRO A 22 16.65 -6.61 -52.51
CA PRO A 22 16.84 -6.14 -51.13
C PRO A 22 17.72 -4.88 -51.04
N GLU A 23 17.41 -4.03 -50.07
CA GLU A 23 18.21 -2.84 -49.72
C GLU A 23 19.51 -3.21 -48.97
N PRO A 24 20.59 -2.39 -49.07
CA PRO A 24 21.88 -2.69 -48.46
C PRO A 24 21.93 -2.38 -46.96
N GLU A 25 22.73 -3.16 -46.22
CA GLU A 25 23.02 -2.95 -44.80
C GLU A 25 23.77 -1.63 -44.56
N SER A 26 23.30 -0.82 -43.60
CA SER A 26 23.96 0.40 -43.17
C SER A 26 24.90 0.14 -41.98
N GLU A 27 26.16 0.56 -42.14
CA GLU A 27 27.25 0.26 -41.21
C GLU A 27 27.07 0.88 -39.82
N LEU A 28 27.48 0.13 -38.80
CA LEU A 28 27.55 0.57 -37.40
C LEU A 28 28.54 1.73 -37.23
N LYS A 29 28.04 2.90 -36.81
CA LYS A 29 28.89 3.97 -36.27
C LYS A 29 28.90 3.92 -34.75
N VAL A 30 30.03 3.53 -34.19
CA VAL A 30 30.31 3.62 -32.75
C VAL A 30 30.47 5.09 -32.39
N GLU A 31 29.64 5.60 -31.48
CA GLU A 31 29.83 6.91 -30.87
C GLU A 31 30.02 6.77 -29.36
N SER A 32 30.98 7.51 -28.82
CA SER A 32 31.64 7.24 -27.55
C SER A 32 30.91 7.81 -26.33
N GLN A 33 31.08 7.14 -25.18
CA GLN A 33 30.54 7.52 -23.88
C GLN A 33 30.98 8.94 -23.43
N PRO A 34 30.11 9.71 -22.77
CA PRO A 34 30.51 10.71 -21.79
C PRO A 34 30.74 10.05 -20.42
N GLU A 35 31.73 10.55 -19.69
CA GLU A 35 32.21 9.99 -18.41
C GLU A 35 31.19 10.20 -17.27
N GLN A 36 31.09 9.20 -16.39
CA GLN A 36 30.28 9.28 -15.17
C GLN A 36 31.02 10.06 -14.08
N GLN A 37 30.37 11.08 -13.51
CA GLN A 37 30.69 11.58 -12.17
C GLN A 37 29.90 10.77 -11.13
N PRO A 38 30.44 10.49 -9.94
CA PRO A 38 29.75 9.68 -8.94
C PRO A 38 28.66 10.50 -8.24
N GLU A 39 27.41 10.10 -8.41
CA GLU A 39 26.28 10.61 -7.63
C GLU A 39 26.30 10.02 -6.20
N GLU A 40 25.89 10.82 -5.21
CA GLU A 40 25.89 10.43 -3.81
C GLU A 40 24.83 9.37 -3.50
N GLU A 41 25.23 8.35 -2.74
CA GLU A 41 24.42 7.17 -2.42
C GLU A 41 23.29 7.51 -1.42
N LEU A 42 22.12 7.87 -1.93
CA LEU A 42 20.90 8.04 -1.15
C LEU A 42 20.47 6.69 -0.53
N LYS A 43 20.62 6.60 0.80
CA LYS A 43 20.26 5.41 1.58
C LYS A 43 18.75 5.16 1.54
N PRO A 44 18.29 3.91 1.30
CA PRO A 44 16.88 3.57 1.45
C PRO A 44 16.49 3.47 2.93
N GLU A 45 15.34 4.05 3.27
CA GLU A 45 14.66 3.86 4.57
C GLU A 45 14.03 2.44 4.66
N PRO A 46 13.76 1.93 5.88
CA PRO A 46 13.62 0.49 6.09
C PRO A 46 12.28 -0.07 5.59
N VAL A 47 12.37 -1.07 4.71
CA VAL A 47 11.23 -1.89 4.29
C VAL A 47 10.84 -2.86 5.42
N VAL A 48 9.59 -2.80 5.86
CA VAL A 48 9.01 -3.82 6.74
C VAL A 48 8.66 -5.06 5.92
N THR A 49 9.25 -6.21 6.26
CA THR A 49 8.89 -7.51 5.70
C THR A 49 8.85 -8.61 6.77
N ASP A 50 7.68 -9.23 6.92
CA ASP A 50 7.54 -10.57 7.48
C ASP A 50 7.91 -11.65 6.45
N ALA A 51 8.31 -12.86 6.82
CA ALA A 51 9.00 -13.39 8.01
C ALA A 51 9.37 -14.86 7.67
N ASP A 52 10.52 -15.37 8.15
CA ASP A 52 10.74 -16.76 8.63
C ASP A 52 12.25 -17.04 8.92
N PRO A 53 12.62 -18.07 9.74
CA PRO A 53 13.50 -17.82 10.90
C PRO A 53 15.02 -18.16 10.83
N LYS A 54 15.68 -17.73 11.92
CA LYS A 54 17.11 -17.69 12.37
C LYS A 54 17.82 -19.05 12.61
N PRO A 55 19.15 -19.12 12.98
CA PRO A 55 20.00 -18.17 13.78
C PRO A 55 21.41 -17.89 13.17
N GLU A 56 22.47 -17.33 13.81
CA GLU A 56 22.88 -16.98 15.21
C GLU A 56 23.78 -15.67 15.23
N PRO A 57 24.46 -15.22 16.32
CA PRO A 57 24.84 -13.78 16.52
C PRO A 57 26.34 -13.39 16.43
N ASN A 58 26.63 -12.07 16.49
CA ASN A 58 27.75 -11.52 17.30
C ASN A 58 27.75 -9.97 17.51
N ASN A 59 28.09 -9.58 18.75
CA ASN A 59 28.70 -8.34 19.30
C ASN A 59 28.25 -6.88 19.00
N GLU A 60 27.76 -6.25 20.08
CA GLU A 60 28.20 -4.99 20.73
C GLU A 60 29.02 -3.92 19.98
N SER A 61 28.60 -2.64 20.11
CA SER A 61 29.39 -1.61 20.82
C SER A 61 28.61 -0.31 21.08
N SER A 62 28.97 0.38 22.17
CA SER A 62 28.40 1.66 22.63
C SER A 62 29.27 2.86 22.23
N ILE A 63 28.72 4.09 22.29
CA ILE A 63 29.29 5.37 22.79
C ILE A 63 28.42 6.52 22.20
N GLN A 64 27.67 7.30 22.98
CA GLN A 64 27.98 8.35 23.97
C GLN A 64 28.25 9.76 23.39
N SER A 65 27.60 10.74 24.03
CA SER A 65 27.36 12.14 23.68
C SER A 65 28.60 13.04 23.57
N ASN A 66 28.40 14.27 23.08
CA ASN A 66 29.06 15.47 23.61
C ASN A 66 28.23 16.75 23.42
N GLU A 67 28.14 17.56 24.47
CA GLU A 67 27.68 18.95 24.44
C GLU A 67 28.85 19.89 24.08
N THR A 68 28.58 21.16 23.73
CA THR A 68 29.58 22.22 23.92
C THR A 68 28.93 23.55 24.28
N THR A 69 29.43 24.16 25.35
CA THR A 69 29.00 25.44 25.94
C THR A 69 29.64 26.65 25.28
N LYS A 70 29.00 27.83 25.37
CA LYS A 70 29.74 29.12 25.50
C LYS A 70 28.88 30.25 26.07
N GLN A 71 29.46 30.99 27.01
CA GLN A 71 28.95 32.23 27.61
C GLN A 71 29.75 33.45 27.12
N ALA A 72 29.15 34.65 27.18
CA ALA A 72 29.74 36.00 27.37
C ALA A 72 28.80 37.07 26.75
N SER A 73 28.66 38.31 27.21
CA SER A 73 28.99 38.97 28.49
C SER A 73 28.19 40.29 28.60
N THR A 74 28.18 40.89 29.80
CA THR A 74 27.49 42.13 30.21
C THR A 74 27.93 43.42 29.50
N ASP A 75 27.07 44.45 29.48
CA ASP A 75 27.38 45.74 30.14
C ASP A 75 26.17 46.71 30.28
N GLN A 76 26.25 47.65 31.23
CA GLN A 76 25.20 48.62 31.59
C GLN A 76 25.71 50.08 31.49
N VAL A 77 24.91 51.03 30.97
CA VAL A 77 24.99 52.48 31.31
C VAL A 77 23.59 53.13 31.19
N ALA A 78 23.27 54.10 32.06
CA ALA A 78 22.04 54.89 32.05
C ALA A 78 22.31 56.38 32.45
N PRO A 79 21.32 57.28 32.61
CA PRO A 79 20.99 58.38 31.68
C PRO A 79 21.25 59.79 32.28
N PRO A 80 20.88 60.94 31.67
CA PRO A 80 19.53 61.53 31.91
C PRO A 80 18.97 62.53 30.84
N GLY A 81 17.67 62.89 30.93
CA GLY A 81 17.11 64.09 30.26
C GLY A 81 15.58 64.16 30.18
N ARG A 82 14.93 65.16 30.82
CA ARG A 82 13.46 65.30 30.91
C ARG A 82 12.87 66.22 29.82
N ARG A 83 11.66 65.91 29.29
CA ARG A 83 10.40 66.68 29.56
C ARG A 83 9.19 66.28 28.69
N LYS A 84 8.02 66.25 29.36
CA LYS A 84 6.63 66.46 28.90
C LYS A 84 5.88 65.39 28.08
N ASP A 85 4.98 64.72 28.80
CA ASP A 85 3.53 64.71 28.61
C ASP A 85 2.96 64.41 27.20
N GLU A 86 2.60 63.14 26.96
CA GLU A 86 1.22 62.72 26.61
C GLU A 86 1.10 61.18 26.75
N GLU A 87 -0.13 60.67 26.80
CA GLU A 87 -0.54 59.35 27.32
C GLU A 87 0.35 58.16 26.91
N ASN A 88 1.02 57.54 27.90
CA ASN A 88 1.73 56.28 27.68
C ASN A 88 1.66 55.39 28.94
N ARG A 89 0.57 54.62 29.07
CA ARG A 89 0.37 53.65 30.16
C ARG A 89 1.20 52.40 29.88
N THR A 90 2.43 52.37 30.38
CA THR A 90 3.26 51.16 30.34
C THR A 90 2.68 50.09 31.26
N PHE A 91 2.07 49.06 30.67
CA PHE A 91 1.72 47.84 31.40
C PHE A 91 2.98 47.18 31.93
N THR A 92 2.96 46.74 33.19
CA THR A 92 4.00 45.84 33.69
C THR A 92 3.83 44.46 33.06
N MET A 93 4.92 43.70 32.89
CA MET A 93 4.83 42.32 32.38
C MET A 93 3.90 41.45 33.24
N ARG A 94 3.74 41.80 34.53
CA ARG A 94 2.82 41.14 35.46
C ARG A 94 1.35 41.46 35.19
N GLU A 95 1.03 42.66 34.72
CA GLU A 95 -0.33 43.05 34.32
C GLU A 95 -0.72 42.39 33.00
N LEU A 96 0.16 42.41 31.99
CA LEU A 96 -0.03 41.67 30.72
C LEU A 96 -0.20 40.16 30.97
N LEU A 97 0.61 39.57 31.85
CA LEU A 97 0.46 38.17 32.27
C LEU A 97 -0.74 37.93 33.22
N SER A 98 -1.41 38.97 33.72
CA SER A 98 -2.66 38.82 34.48
C SER A 98 -3.90 38.95 33.59
N GLU A 99 -3.87 39.81 32.56
CA GLU A 99 -4.93 39.89 31.55
C GLU A 99 -4.94 38.62 30.67
N LEU A 100 -3.77 38.10 30.29
CA LEU A 100 -3.67 36.77 29.66
C LEU A 100 -4.15 35.63 30.55
N LYS A 101 -4.06 35.75 31.88
CA LYS A 101 -4.50 34.71 32.83
C LYS A 101 -5.97 34.80 33.20
N SER A 102 -6.61 35.96 33.09
CA SER A 102 -8.06 36.08 33.28
C SER A 102 -8.86 35.43 32.15
N ASP A 103 -8.24 35.16 31.00
CA ASP A 103 -8.84 34.42 29.88
C ASP A 103 -8.43 32.92 29.87
N GLU A 104 -7.60 32.47 30.82
CA GLU A 104 -7.15 31.07 30.97
C GLU A 104 -7.75 30.34 32.20
N ASP A 105 -8.80 30.88 32.83
CA ASP A 105 -9.61 30.14 33.83
C ASP A 105 -10.52 29.12 33.13
N ASP A 106 -9.90 27.96 32.82
CA ASP A 106 -10.47 26.63 32.55
C ASP A 106 -11.99 26.53 32.36
N ALA A 107 -12.43 26.91 31.16
CA ALA A 107 -13.67 26.44 30.56
C ALA A 107 -13.33 25.54 29.35
N GLY A 108 -12.53 24.49 29.58
CA GLY A 108 -12.39 23.42 28.60
C GLY A 108 -13.77 22.94 28.17
N SER A 109 -14.10 23.05 26.88
CA SER A 109 -15.46 22.77 26.42
C SER A 109 -15.86 21.34 26.84
N PRO A 110 -17.13 21.07 27.23
CA PRO A 110 -17.54 19.73 27.65
C PRO A 110 -17.16 18.66 26.61
N TYR A 111 -17.23 19.04 25.33
CA TYR A 111 -16.84 18.22 24.18
C TYR A 111 -15.33 17.91 24.13
N SER A 112 -14.48 18.88 24.48
CA SER A 112 -13.02 18.71 24.53
C SER A 112 -12.62 17.75 25.66
N GLN A 113 -13.18 17.94 26.86
CA GLN A 113 -12.92 17.07 28.02
C GLN A 113 -13.44 15.63 27.76
N GLU A 114 -14.65 15.50 27.22
CA GLU A 114 -15.24 14.20 26.86
C GLU A 114 -14.43 13.47 25.78
N ASN A 115 -13.90 14.19 24.77
CA ASN A 115 -13.08 13.59 23.72
C ASN A 115 -11.74 13.07 24.27
N THR A 116 -11.02 13.86 25.08
CA THR A 116 -9.78 13.41 25.73
C THR A 116 -10.01 12.20 26.64
N GLN A 117 -11.10 12.20 27.39
CA GLN A 117 -11.46 11.07 28.26
C GLN A 117 -11.77 9.81 27.43
N ARG A 118 -12.49 9.94 26.30
CA ARG A 118 -12.79 8.84 25.38
C ARG A 118 -11.54 8.27 24.70
N GLN A 119 -10.62 9.12 24.24
CA GLN A 119 -9.33 8.71 23.70
C GLN A 119 -8.49 7.98 24.75
N SER A 120 -8.48 8.43 26.01
CA SER A 120 -7.82 7.72 27.12
C SER A 120 -8.38 6.30 27.31
N TYR A 121 -9.71 6.13 27.33
CA TYR A 121 -10.32 4.80 27.42
C TYR A 121 -9.96 3.89 26.24
N GLN A 122 -9.94 4.40 25.00
CA GLN A 122 -9.54 3.63 23.81
C GLN A 122 -8.06 3.22 23.86
N ASN A 123 -7.18 4.14 24.29
CA ASN A 123 -5.76 3.87 24.46
C ASN A 123 -5.49 2.83 25.55
N ASN A 124 -6.26 2.84 26.65
CA ASN A 124 -6.20 1.81 27.69
C ASN A 124 -6.66 0.43 27.16
N ALA A 125 -7.77 0.37 26.41
CA ALA A 125 -8.25 -0.88 25.81
C ALA A 125 -7.24 -1.48 24.81
N ALA A 126 -6.63 -0.65 23.95
CA ALA A 126 -5.56 -1.09 23.05
C ALA A 126 -4.33 -1.61 23.82
N MET A 127 -3.96 -0.99 24.94
CA MET A 127 -2.89 -1.48 25.82
C MET A 127 -3.25 -2.82 26.50
N GLU A 128 -4.50 -3.02 26.95
CA GLU A 128 -4.96 -4.28 27.55
C GLU A 128 -4.88 -5.45 26.55
N LEU A 129 -5.27 -5.23 25.29
CA LEU A 129 -5.12 -6.22 24.22
C LEU A 129 -3.64 -6.58 23.99
N ILE A 130 -2.74 -5.59 23.83
CA ILE A 130 -1.32 -5.85 23.57
C ILE A 130 -0.63 -6.53 24.77
N ASN A 131 -0.99 -6.18 26.01
CA ASN A 131 -0.43 -6.79 27.22
C ASN A 131 -0.92 -8.25 27.42
N SER A 132 -2.06 -8.66 26.83
CA SER A 132 -2.63 -9.99 27.01
C SER A 132 -2.21 -11.01 25.94
N VAL A 133 -1.58 -10.58 24.84
CA VAL A 133 -0.96 -11.48 23.86
C VAL A 133 0.16 -12.28 24.53
N THR A 134 0.18 -13.60 24.31
CA THR A 134 1.29 -14.47 24.68
C THR A 134 1.84 -15.16 23.44
N GLY A 135 3.12 -14.91 23.14
CA GLY A 135 3.81 -15.53 22.00
C GLY A 135 4.00 -17.03 22.20
N THR A 136 3.82 -17.79 21.12
CA THR A 136 3.86 -19.26 21.09
C THR A 136 5.23 -19.84 21.46
N ASP A 137 6.30 -19.20 21.00
CA ASP A 137 7.69 -19.56 21.26
C ASP A 137 8.47 -18.43 21.98
N GLU A 138 9.77 -18.61 22.23
CA GLU A 138 10.55 -17.57 22.91
C GLU A 138 10.80 -16.35 22.02
N GLU A 139 10.88 -16.51 20.70
CA GLU A 139 11.05 -15.37 19.80
C GLU A 139 9.78 -14.50 19.77
N GLY A 140 8.60 -15.10 19.70
CA GLY A 140 7.30 -14.45 19.81
C GLY A 140 7.06 -13.80 21.18
N ARG A 141 7.49 -14.44 22.29
CA ARG A 141 7.50 -13.77 23.60
C ARG A 141 8.45 -12.59 23.63
N SER A 142 9.60 -12.66 22.95
CA SER A 142 10.53 -11.54 22.84
C SER A 142 10.00 -10.41 21.99
N ARG A 143 9.41 -10.71 20.82
CA ARG A 143 8.66 -9.76 19.98
C ARG A 143 7.59 -9.05 20.82
N GLN A 144 6.77 -9.80 21.58
CA GLN A 144 5.71 -9.18 22.38
C GLN A 144 6.23 -8.22 23.45
N ARG A 145 7.37 -8.52 24.11
CA ARG A 145 7.98 -7.60 25.07
C ARG A 145 8.37 -6.27 24.42
N ILE A 146 8.88 -6.31 23.18
CA ILE A 146 9.25 -5.12 22.40
C ILE A 146 7.98 -4.36 21.95
N LEU A 147 6.94 -5.06 21.51
CA LEU A 147 5.67 -4.47 21.08
C LEU A 147 4.93 -3.78 22.23
N VAL A 148 4.86 -4.43 23.40
CA VAL A 148 4.34 -3.82 24.64
C VAL A 148 5.13 -2.56 25.00
N TYR A 149 6.45 -2.56 24.86
CA TYR A 149 7.27 -1.38 25.12
C TYR A 149 6.98 -0.26 24.12
N ALA A 150 6.93 -0.55 22.82
CA ALA A 150 6.61 0.42 21.77
C ALA A 150 5.21 1.02 21.93
N ALA A 151 4.19 0.19 22.19
CA ALA A 151 2.82 0.62 22.46
C ALA A 151 2.73 1.63 23.62
N ARG A 152 3.46 1.39 24.73
CA ARG A 152 3.54 2.35 25.85
C ARG A 152 4.19 3.67 25.45
N ARG A 153 5.20 3.64 24.57
CA ARG A 153 5.84 4.87 24.06
C ARG A 153 4.87 5.70 23.22
N TYR A 154 4.07 5.07 22.36
CA TYR A 154 3.04 5.76 21.57
C TYR A 154 1.84 6.21 22.42
N ALA A 155 1.42 5.43 23.41
CA ALA A 155 0.40 5.86 24.38
C ALA A 155 0.82 7.16 25.10
N THR A 156 2.05 7.21 25.64
CA THR A 156 2.59 8.43 26.27
C THR A 156 2.85 9.57 25.29
N ALA A 157 3.03 9.30 23.99
CA ALA A 157 3.08 10.35 22.98
C ALA A 157 1.69 10.99 22.81
N LEU A 158 0.64 10.17 22.66
CA LEU A 158 -0.74 10.63 22.49
C LEU A 158 -1.34 11.27 23.75
N GLU A 159 -0.88 10.91 24.95
CA GLU A 159 -1.19 11.65 26.19
C GLU A 159 -0.66 13.10 26.17
N ARG A 160 0.41 13.37 25.41
CA ARG A 160 1.05 14.70 25.31
C ARG A 160 0.59 15.47 24.08
N ASN A 161 0.33 14.77 22.99
CA ASN A 161 -0.17 15.31 21.74
C ASN A 161 -1.18 14.32 21.12
N PRO A 162 -2.49 14.47 21.39
CA PRO A 162 -3.52 13.61 20.80
C PRO A 162 -3.61 13.68 19.27
N GLU A 163 -3.02 14.71 18.65
CA GLU A 163 -3.01 14.91 17.20
C GLU A 163 -1.73 14.35 16.53
N ASP A 164 -0.90 13.58 17.26
CA ASP A 164 0.27 12.89 16.73
C ASP A 164 -0.15 11.69 15.84
N TYR A 165 -0.42 12.00 14.57
CA TYR A 165 -0.83 10.99 13.58
C TYR A 165 0.25 9.92 13.35
N ASP A 166 1.53 10.25 13.53
CA ASP A 166 2.64 9.30 13.39
C ASP A 166 2.65 8.32 14.56
N ALA A 167 2.40 8.77 15.80
CA ALA A 167 2.21 7.87 16.94
C ALA A 167 0.97 6.98 16.79
N LEU A 168 -0.13 7.49 16.23
CA LEU A 168 -1.32 6.68 15.91
C LEU A 168 -1.02 5.61 14.85
N TYR A 169 -0.40 6.01 13.73
CA TYR A 169 -0.01 5.11 12.64
C TYR A 169 0.94 4.00 13.11
N ASN A 170 2.00 4.36 13.83
CA ASN A 170 2.97 3.39 14.33
C ASN A 170 2.39 2.48 15.43
N TRP A 171 1.44 2.96 16.23
CA TRP A 171 0.74 2.08 17.17
C TRP A 171 -0.24 1.13 16.46
N ALA A 172 -0.87 1.55 15.36
CA ALA A 172 -1.66 0.66 14.52
C ALA A 172 -0.82 -0.49 13.92
N LEU A 173 0.42 -0.21 13.48
CA LEU A 173 1.38 -1.24 13.08
C LEU A 173 1.72 -2.21 14.23
N VAL A 174 2.00 -1.69 15.43
CA VAL A 174 2.27 -2.52 16.63
C VAL A 174 1.08 -3.41 17.01
N LEU A 175 -0.16 -2.95 16.77
CA LEU A 175 -1.38 -3.74 16.97
C LEU A 175 -1.51 -4.87 15.94
N GLN A 176 -1.19 -4.63 14.66
CA GLN A 176 -1.15 -5.69 13.63
C GLN A 176 -0.11 -6.75 13.94
N GLU A 177 1.14 -6.35 14.20
CA GLU A 177 2.23 -7.26 14.56
C GLU A 177 1.88 -8.07 15.83
N SER A 178 1.26 -7.43 16.83
CA SER A 178 0.74 -8.14 18.01
C SER A 178 -0.35 -9.15 17.66
N ALA A 179 -1.17 -8.88 16.62
CA ALA A 179 -2.21 -9.77 16.12
C ALA A 179 -1.62 -11.00 15.41
N ASP A 180 -0.54 -10.83 14.63
CA ASP A 180 0.17 -11.93 14.00
C ASP A 180 0.95 -12.80 15.01
N ASN A 181 1.35 -12.22 16.14
CA ASN A 181 1.97 -12.92 17.27
C ASN A 181 0.96 -13.66 18.20
N VAL A 182 -0.35 -13.58 17.93
CA VAL A 182 -1.39 -14.32 18.69
C VAL A 182 -1.35 -15.81 18.33
N SER A 183 -1.30 -16.67 19.35
CA SER A 183 -1.45 -18.12 19.17
C SER A 183 -2.78 -18.48 18.46
N PRO A 184 -2.79 -19.39 17.46
CA PRO A 184 -4.03 -19.82 16.80
C PRO A 184 -5.12 -20.36 17.73
N ASP A 185 -4.73 -20.91 18.88
CA ASP A 185 -5.64 -21.44 19.91
C ASP A 185 -6.11 -20.37 20.93
N SER A 186 -5.61 -19.13 20.82
CA SER A 186 -5.97 -18.03 21.74
C SER A 186 -7.37 -17.51 21.48
N THR A 187 -8.22 -17.59 22.51
CA THR A 187 -9.57 -16.99 22.49
C THR A 187 -9.61 -15.56 23.04
N SER A 188 -8.58 -15.13 23.79
CA SER A 188 -8.46 -13.77 24.32
C SER A 188 -6.99 -13.42 24.58
N PRO A 189 -6.44 -12.33 24.00
CA PRO A 189 -7.08 -11.48 22.99
C PRO A 189 -7.27 -12.27 21.69
N SER A 190 -8.33 -11.94 20.94
CA SER A 190 -8.50 -12.47 19.59
C SER A 190 -7.70 -11.64 18.59
N LYS A 191 -7.22 -12.28 17.52
CA LYS A 191 -6.53 -11.58 16.43
C LYS A 191 -7.40 -10.48 15.81
N ASP A 192 -8.70 -10.73 15.65
CA ASP A 192 -9.67 -9.77 15.12
C ASP A 192 -9.82 -8.52 16.00
N ALA A 193 -9.79 -8.65 17.34
CA ALA A 193 -9.87 -7.49 18.24
C ALA A 193 -8.66 -6.55 18.12
N LEU A 194 -7.45 -7.13 17.99
CA LEU A 194 -6.23 -6.37 17.75
C LEU A 194 -6.26 -5.65 16.37
N LEU A 195 -6.71 -6.35 15.33
CA LEU A 195 -6.88 -5.76 14.00
C LEU A 195 -7.98 -4.68 13.96
N GLU A 196 -9.04 -4.81 14.76
CA GLU A 196 -10.07 -3.77 14.87
C GLU A 196 -9.53 -2.50 15.52
N GLU A 197 -8.76 -2.60 16.61
CA GLU A 197 -8.10 -1.42 17.21
C GLU A 197 -7.03 -0.84 16.29
N ALA A 198 -6.30 -1.65 15.52
CA ALA A 198 -5.40 -1.15 14.47
C ALA A 198 -6.18 -0.31 13.43
N CYS A 199 -7.33 -0.82 12.97
CA CYS A 199 -8.21 -0.09 12.04
C CYS A 199 -8.68 1.26 12.61
N LYS A 200 -9.04 1.33 13.90
CA LYS A 200 -9.46 2.58 14.55
C LYS A 200 -8.31 3.61 14.62
N LYS A 201 -7.09 3.15 14.88
CA LYS A 201 -5.91 4.04 14.90
C LYS A 201 -5.48 4.51 13.51
N TYR A 202 -5.63 3.68 12.46
CA TYR A 202 -5.43 4.13 11.09
C TYR A 202 -6.50 5.13 10.63
N ASP A 203 -7.76 4.93 10.98
CA ASP A 203 -8.86 5.89 10.74
C ASP A 203 -8.55 7.25 11.39
N GLU A 204 -8.10 7.26 12.64
CA GLU A 204 -7.70 8.50 13.33
C GLU A 204 -6.45 9.15 12.70
N ALA A 205 -5.40 8.36 12.40
CA ALA A 205 -4.20 8.87 11.74
C ALA A 205 -4.50 9.47 10.34
N THR A 206 -5.38 8.84 9.57
CA THR A 206 -5.76 9.33 8.22
C THR A 206 -6.75 10.50 8.26
N ARG A 207 -7.53 10.68 9.34
CA ARG A 207 -8.26 11.94 9.59
C ARG A 207 -7.32 13.11 9.84
N LEU A 208 -6.28 12.90 10.65
CA LEU A 208 -5.29 13.92 11.00
C LEU A 208 -4.34 14.22 9.83
N CYS A 209 -3.93 13.19 9.08
CA CYS A 209 -3.11 13.32 7.87
C CYS A 209 -3.74 12.61 6.67
N PRO A 210 -4.67 13.27 5.93
CA PRO A 210 -5.38 12.68 4.77
C PRO A 210 -4.51 12.33 3.55
N THR A 211 -3.22 12.64 3.62
CA THR A 211 -2.19 12.33 2.62
C THR A 211 -1.26 11.18 3.03
N LEU A 212 -1.43 10.59 4.22
CA LEU A 212 -0.61 9.48 4.72
C LEU A 212 -0.95 8.17 4.01
N HIS A 213 -0.38 7.98 2.83
CA HIS A 213 -0.68 6.84 1.96
C HIS A 213 -0.34 5.48 2.58
N ASP A 214 0.72 5.39 3.39
CA ASP A 214 1.11 4.16 4.10
C ASP A 214 0.07 3.73 5.14
N ALA A 215 -0.58 4.69 5.82
CA ALA A 215 -1.68 4.39 6.72
C ALA A 215 -2.89 3.81 5.95
N PHE A 216 -3.27 4.39 4.81
CA PHE A 216 -4.32 3.82 3.96
C PHE A 216 -3.96 2.41 3.45
N TYR A 217 -2.70 2.18 3.08
CA TYR A 217 -2.22 0.88 2.60
C TYR A 217 -2.24 -0.19 3.69
N ASN A 218 -1.64 0.09 4.86
CA ASN A 218 -1.59 -0.87 5.97
C ASN A 218 -2.96 -1.08 6.63
N TRP A 219 -3.81 -0.06 6.66
CA TRP A 219 -5.22 -0.21 7.03
C TRP A 219 -5.98 -1.15 6.10
N ALA A 220 -5.75 -1.04 4.78
CA ALA A 220 -6.34 -1.96 3.82
C ALA A 220 -5.88 -3.42 4.03
N ILE A 221 -4.63 -3.64 4.46
CA ILE A 221 -4.12 -4.96 4.88
C ILE A 221 -4.89 -5.44 6.12
N ALA A 222 -4.96 -4.63 7.19
CA ALA A 222 -5.67 -4.99 8.41
C ALA A 222 -7.14 -5.38 8.15
N ILE A 223 -7.85 -4.59 7.33
CA ILE A 223 -9.23 -4.91 6.91
C ILE A 223 -9.28 -6.21 6.08
N SER A 224 -8.33 -6.41 5.16
CA SER A 224 -8.24 -7.63 4.35
C SER A 224 -8.12 -8.88 5.22
N ASP A 225 -7.32 -8.83 6.29
CA ASP A 225 -7.14 -9.97 7.18
C ASP A 225 -8.38 -10.25 8.04
N ARG A 226 -9.07 -9.20 8.51
CA ARG A 226 -10.40 -9.34 9.14
C ARG A 226 -11.41 -9.96 8.17
N ALA A 227 -11.42 -9.54 6.91
CA ALA A 227 -12.31 -10.09 5.88
C ALA A 227 -12.07 -11.60 5.65
N LYS A 228 -10.80 -12.03 5.58
CA LYS A 228 -10.44 -13.47 5.50
C LYS A 228 -11.00 -14.28 6.67
N MET A 229 -10.93 -13.75 7.90
CA MET A 229 -11.48 -14.43 9.09
C MET A 229 -13.00 -14.58 9.06
N ARG A 230 -13.70 -13.72 8.32
CA ARG A 230 -15.15 -13.78 8.11
C ARG A 230 -15.57 -14.65 6.91
N GLY A 231 -14.62 -15.17 6.13
CA GLY A 231 -14.87 -16.13 5.05
C GLY A 231 -15.80 -15.60 3.97
N ARG A 232 -16.88 -16.33 3.67
CA ARG A 232 -17.85 -16.00 2.60
C ARG A 232 -19.17 -15.47 3.18
N THR A 233 -19.09 -14.39 3.95
CA THR A 233 -20.23 -13.73 4.61
C THR A 233 -20.46 -12.32 4.07
N LYS A 234 -21.60 -11.69 4.42
CA LYS A 234 -21.86 -10.29 4.07
C LYS A 234 -20.94 -9.30 4.79
N GLU A 235 -20.56 -9.59 6.03
CA GLU A 235 -19.52 -8.82 6.74
C GLU A 235 -18.17 -8.88 5.99
N ALA A 236 -17.78 -10.06 5.46
CA ALA A 236 -16.59 -10.17 4.63
C ALA A 236 -16.69 -9.33 3.34
N GLU A 237 -17.85 -9.29 2.69
CA GLU A 237 -18.12 -8.45 1.51
C GLU A 237 -17.93 -6.96 1.82
N GLU A 238 -18.52 -6.47 2.92
CA GLU A 238 -18.39 -5.09 3.39
C GLU A 238 -16.95 -4.73 3.78
N LEU A 239 -16.21 -5.65 4.41
CA LEU A 239 -14.80 -5.48 4.75
C LEU A 239 -13.93 -5.46 3.49
N TRP A 240 -14.13 -6.38 2.54
CA TRP A 240 -13.39 -6.37 1.28
C TRP A 240 -13.64 -5.09 0.47
N GLU A 241 -14.88 -4.59 0.43
CA GLU A 241 -15.16 -3.28 -0.16
C GLU A 241 -14.36 -2.15 0.51
N GLN A 242 -14.34 -2.10 1.84
CA GLN A 242 -13.56 -1.11 2.61
C GLN A 242 -12.06 -1.21 2.32
N ALA A 243 -11.50 -2.43 2.29
CA ALA A 243 -10.11 -2.67 1.92
C ALA A 243 -9.81 -2.16 0.51
N THR A 244 -10.68 -2.42 -0.48
CA THR A 244 -10.46 -1.92 -1.85
C THR A 244 -10.52 -0.40 -1.97
N LYS A 245 -11.35 0.29 -1.17
CA LYS A 245 -11.42 1.76 -1.09
C LYS A 245 -10.15 2.35 -0.47
N ASN A 246 -9.61 1.71 0.57
CA ASN A 246 -8.36 2.14 1.21
C ASN A 246 -7.12 1.86 0.33
N TYR A 247 -7.04 0.72 -0.35
CA TYR A 247 -6.01 0.49 -1.38
C TYR A 247 -6.12 1.50 -2.54
N GLU A 248 -7.33 1.80 -3.00
CA GLU A 248 -7.55 2.84 -4.01
C GLU A 248 -7.00 4.19 -3.55
N LYS A 249 -7.31 4.61 -2.32
CA LYS A 249 -6.84 5.86 -1.74
C LYS A 249 -5.31 5.90 -1.58
N ALA A 250 -4.70 4.80 -1.14
CA ALA A 250 -3.25 4.68 -1.04
C ALA A 250 -2.58 4.84 -2.43
N VAL A 251 -3.11 4.17 -3.47
CA VAL A 251 -2.59 4.27 -4.85
C VAL A 251 -2.86 5.64 -5.48
N GLN A 252 -3.95 6.33 -5.12
CA GLN A 252 -4.20 7.71 -5.56
C GLN A 252 -3.17 8.70 -4.98
N LEU A 253 -2.70 8.46 -3.75
CA LEU A 253 -1.70 9.29 -3.08
C LEU A 253 -0.27 8.93 -3.50
N ASN A 254 0.02 7.64 -3.69
CA ASN A 254 1.29 7.14 -4.23
C ASN A 254 1.03 6.14 -5.37
N TRP A 255 1.00 6.66 -6.60
CA TRP A 255 0.69 5.90 -7.80
C TRP A 255 1.83 4.94 -8.22
N ASN A 256 3.05 5.15 -7.72
CA ASN A 256 4.25 4.40 -8.12
C ASN A 256 4.54 3.20 -7.20
N SER A 257 3.50 2.48 -6.75
CA SER A 257 3.63 1.32 -5.87
C SER A 257 3.09 0.04 -6.53
N PRO A 258 3.97 -0.80 -7.13
CA PRO A 258 3.59 -2.11 -7.65
C PRO A 258 2.90 -2.98 -6.58
N GLN A 259 3.42 -2.94 -5.35
CA GLN A 259 2.92 -3.70 -4.21
C GLN A 259 1.48 -3.32 -3.84
N ALA A 260 1.18 -2.01 -3.75
CA ALA A 260 -0.18 -1.54 -3.48
C ALA A 260 -1.15 -1.90 -4.61
N LEU A 261 -0.74 -1.77 -5.87
CA LEU A 261 -1.55 -2.20 -7.03
C LEU A 261 -1.81 -3.72 -7.03
N ASN A 262 -0.81 -4.55 -6.70
CA ASN A 262 -0.99 -5.99 -6.57
C ASN A 262 -1.95 -6.35 -5.44
N ASN A 263 -1.80 -5.74 -4.27
CA ASN A 263 -2.64 -6.05 -3.10
C ASN A 263 -4.08 -5.55 -3.30
N TRP A 264 -4.27 -4.42 -4.00
CA TRP A 264 -5.59 -4.01 -4.47
C TRP A 264 -6.21 -5.03 -5.43
N GLY A 265 -5.43 -5.54 -6.39
CA GLY A 265 -5.85 -6.61 -7.29
C GLY A 265 -6.28 -7.88 -6.56
N LEU A 266 -5.54 -8.30 -5.54
CA LEU A 266 -5.88 -9.44 -4.69
C LEU A 266 -7.17 -9.20 -3.88
N ALA A 267 -7.34 -8.05 -3.25
CA ALA A 267 -8.56 -7.71 -2.52
C ALA A 267 -9.80 -7.69 -3.43
N LEU A 268 -9.66 -7.19 -4.67
CA LEU A 268 -10.71 -7.28 -5.70
C LEU A 268 -10.98 -8.74 -6.12
N GLN A 269 -9.95 -9.58 -6.22
CA GLN A 269 -10.11 -11.00 -6.56
C GLN A 269 -10.88 -11.76 -5.46
N GLU A 270 -10.56 -11.53 -4.18
CA GLU A 270 -11.29 -12.11 -3.04
C GLU A 270 -12.74 -11.61 -2.98
N LEU A 271 -12.98 -10.29 -3.13
CA LEU A 271 -14.33 -9.73 -3.24
C LEU A 271 -15.12 -10.40 -4.37
N SER A 272 -14.48 -10.59 -5.55
CA SER A 272 -15.11 -11.22 -6.71
C SER A 272 -15.52 -12.69 -6.48
N ALA A 273 -14.90 -13.37 -5.51
CA ALA A 273 -15.22 -14.76 -5.16
C ALA A 273 -16.47 -14.88 -4.27
N ILE A 274 -16.96 -13.79 -3.67
CA ILE A 274 -18.09 -13.81 -2.73
C ILE A 274 -19.31 -12.99 -3.18
N VAL A 275 -19.12 -11.97 -4.02
CA VAL A 275 -20.22 -11.15 -4.59
C VAL A 275 -21.09 -11.91 -5.62
N PRO A 276 -22.31 -11.41 -5.90
CA PRO A 276 -23.16 -11.94 -6.97
C PRO A 276 -22.52 -11.89 -8.36
N ALA A 277 -22.83 -12.87 -9.22
CA ALA A 277 -22.24 -13.01 -10.56
C ALA A 277 -22.36 -11.74 -11.45
N ARG A 278 -23.46 -10.98 -11.30
CA ARG A 278 -23.69 -9.70 -12.00
C ARG A 278 -22.64 -8.62 -11.70
N GLU A 279 -21.99 -8.68 -10.53
CA GLU A 279 -20.98 -7.71 -10.08
C GLU A 279 -19.56 -8.26 -10.25
N LYS A 280 -19.38 -9.58 -10.05
CA LYS A 280 -18.12 -10.31 -10.23
C LYS A 280 -17.37 -9.91 -11.51
N GLN A 281 -18.08 -9.91 -12.64
CA GLN A 281 -17.53 -9.60 -13.97
C GLN A 281 -16.93 -8.18 -14.09
N LYS A 282 -17.43 -7.20 -13.33
CA LYS A 282 -16.84 -5.84 -13.27
C LYS A 282 -15.59 -5.84 -12.39
N ILE A 283 -15.69 -6.47 -11.21
CA ILE A 283 -14.64 -6.50 -10.20
C ILE A 283 -13.39 -7.25 -10.70
N VAL A 284 -13.57 -8.40 -11.37
CA VAL A 284 -12.50 -9.18 -12.01
C VAL A 284 -11.74 -8.36 -13.05
N ARG A 285 -12.44 -7.59 -13.90
CA ARG A 285 -11.80 -6.70 -14.88
C ARG A 285 -10.98 -5.59 -14.21
N THR A 286 -11.45 -5.04 -13.10
CA THR A 286 -10.67 -4.10 -12.29
C THR A 286 -9.42 -4.77 -11.72
N ALA A 287 -9.53 -5.98 -11.15
CA ALA A 287 -8.38 -6.73 -10.62
C ALA A 287 -7.30 -6.97 -11.68
N ILE A 288 -7.69 -7.45 -12.88
CA ILE A 288 -6.82 -7.61 -14.06
C ILE A 288 -6.10 -6.30 -14.39
N SER A 289 -6.81 -5.17 -14.37
CA SER A 289 -6.22 -3.84 -14.61
C SER A 289 -5.17 -3.47 -13.57
N LYS A 290 -5.41 -3.76 -12.28
CA LYS A 290 -4.43 -3.46 -11.21
C LYS A 290 -3.19 -4.35 -11.27
N PHE A 291 -3.33 -5.65 -11.55
CA PHE A 291 -2.16 -6.50 -11.77
C PHE A 291 -1.35 -6.07 -13.00
N ARG A 292 -2.02 -5.70 -14.11
CA ARG A 292 -1.33 -5.15 -15.29
C ARG A 292 -0.58 -3.86 -14.98
N ALA A 293 -1.18 -2.95 -14.22
CA ALA A 293 -0.52 -1.71 -13.77
C ALA A 293 0.71 -2.00 -12.88
N ALA A 294 0.61 -2.96 -11.95
CA ALA A 294 1.74 -3.38 -11.12
C ALA A 294 2.90 -3.92 -11.98
N ILE A 295 2.61 -4.72 -13.01
CA ILE A 295 3.60 -5.26 -13.96
C ILE A 295 4.18 -4.15 -14.86
N GLN A 296 3.41 -3.11 -15.20
CA GLN A 296 3.90 -1.96 -15.96
C GLN A 296 4.91 -1.12 -15.17
N LEU A 297 4.71 -0.97 -13.85
CA LEU A 297 5.69 -0.31 -12.98
C LEU A 297 6.90 -1.21 -12.70
N GLN A 298 6.70 -2.52 -12.53
CA GLN A 298 7.76 -3.49 -12.28
C GLN A 298 7.56 -4.77 -13.11
N PHE A 299 8.26 -4.85 -14.24
CA PHE A 299 8.09 -5.93 -15.23
C PHE A 299 8.51 -7.32 -14.73
N ASP A 300 9.34 -7.40 -13.69
CA ASP A 300 9.80 -8.66 -13.08
C ASP A 300 9.03 -9.02 -11.81
N PHE A 301 7.93 -8.32 -11.51
CA PHE A 301 7.14 -8.54 -10.30
C PHE A 301 6.31 -9.84 -10.36
N HIS A 302 7.00 -10.97 -10.16
CA HIS A 302 6.49 -12.32 -10.32
C HIS A 302 5.20 -12.61 -9.54
N ARG A 303 4.94 -11.94 -8.41
CA ARG A 303 3.68 -12.06 -7.66
C ARG A 303 2.50 -11.49 -8.46
N ALA A 304 2.62 -10.28 -9.00
CA ALA A 304 1.58 -9.68 -9.84
C ALA A 304 1.38 -10.44 -11.16
N ILE A 305 2.46 -10.93 -11.76
CA ILE A 305 2.42 -11.79 -12.96
C ILE A 305 1.65 -13.09 -12.66
N TYR A 306 1.97 -13.77 -11.56
CA TYR A 306 1.26 -14.98 -11.12
C TYR A 306 -0.23 -14.70 -10.87
N ASN A 307 -0.54 -13.64 -10.13
CA ASN A 307 -1.92 -13.27 -9.79
C ASN A 307 -2.73 -12.88 -11.03
N LEU A 308 -2.12 -12.20 -12.01
CA LEU A 308 -2.75 -11.95 -13.32
C LEU A 308 -3.05 -13.27 -14.04
N GLY A 309 -2.14 -14.24 -14.00
CA GLY A 309 -2.36 -15.58 -14.54
C GLY A 309 -3.51 -16.34 -13.88
N THR A 310 -3.62 -16.30 -12.55
CA THR A 310 -4.70 -17.00 -11.81
C THR A 310 -6.06 -16.34 -11.99
N VAL A 311 -6.14 -15.00 -12.02
CA VAL A 311 -7.43 -14.31 -12.26
C VAL A 311 -7.92 -14.49 -13.70
N LEU A 312 -7.02 -14.56 -14.69
CA LEU A 312 -7.37 -14.90 -16.07
C LEU A 312 -7.88 -16.35 -16.21
N TYR A 313 -7.28 -17.31 -15.48
CA TYR A 313 -7.79 -18.68 -15.40
C TYR A 313 -9.22 -18.71 -14.84
N GLY A 314 -9.45 -18.02 -13.72
CA GLY A 314 -10.78 -17.93 -13.11
C GLY A 314 -11.83 -17.28 -14.02
N LEU A 315 -11.45 -16.26 -14.79
CA LEU A 315 -12.33 -15.64 -15.77
C LEU A 315 -12.65 -16.59 -16.94
N ALA A 316 -11.70 -17.41 -17.40
CA ALA A 316 -11.93 -18.43 -18.42
C ALA A 316 -12.98 -19.47 -17.97
N GLU A 317 -12.81 -20.00 -16.76
CA GLU A 317 -13.75 -20.92 -16.10
C GLU A 317 -15.16 -20.32 -15.96
N ASP A 318 -15.28 -19.07 -15.48
CA ASP A 318 -16.57 -18.39 -15.37
C ASP A 318 -17.26 -18.22 -16.73
N THR A 319 -16.48 -17.83 -17.75
CA THR A 319 -16.99 -17.55 -19.11
C THR A 319 -17.44 -18.84 -19.79
N LEU A 320 -16.70 -19.94 -19.59
CA LEU A 320 -17.07 -21.27 -20.08
C LEU A 320 -18.35 -21.79 -19.42
N ARG A 321 -18.52 -21.57 -18.10
CA ARG A 321 -19.70 -22.04 -17.34
C ARG A 321 -20.97 -21.25 -17.62
N GLN A 322 -20.86 -19.94 -17.79
CA GLN A 322 -22.02 -19.06 -18.02
C GLN A 322 -22.48 -19.09 -19.49
N GLY A 323 -21.58 -19.47 -20.41
CA GLY A 323 -21.75 -19.35 -21.85
C GLY A 323 -21.66 -17.87 -22.25
N SER A 324 -20.73 -17.50 -23.13
CA SER A 324 -20.55 -16.08 -23.48
C SER A 324 -21.82 -15.52 -24.13
N PRO A 325 -22.48 -14.52 -23.52
CA PRO A 325 -23.68 -13.91 -24.09
C PRO A 325 -23.34 -12.81 -25.11
N ASN A 326 -22.06 -12.56 -25.36
CA ASN A 326 -21.61 -11.33 -25.99
C ASN A 326 -20.40 -11.54 -26.92
N LEU A 327 -20.62 -11.45 -28.23
CA LEU A 327 -19.65 -11.64 -29.32
C LEU A 327 -18.40 -10.72 -29.30
N LYS A 328 -18.27 -9.84 -28.29
CA LYS A 328 -17.13 -8.93 -28.09
C LYS A 328 -16.25 -9.30 -26.89
N GLU A 329 -16.57 -10.37 -26.17
CA GLU A 329 -15.74 -10.85 -25.06
C GLU A 329 -14.66 -11.82 -25.57
N VAL A 330 -13.51 -11.82 -24.89
CA VAL A 330 -12.38 -12.71 -25.15
C VAL A 330 -12.83 -14.17 -24.95
N SER A 331 -12.46 -15.07 -25.87
CA SER A 331 -12.87 -16.47 -25.75
C SER A 331 -12.23 -17.15 -24.52
N PRO A 332 -12.86 -18.19 -23.93
CA PRO A 332 -12.25 -18.97 -22.86
C PRO A 332 -10.86 -19.50 -23.24
N ASP A 333 -10.66 -19.95 -24.47
CA ASP A 333 -9.39 -20.50 -24.96
C ASP A 333 -8.28 -19.44 -25.03
N GLU A 334 -8.61 -18.20 -25.43
CA GLU A 334 -7.66 -17.09 -25.40
C GLU A 334 -7.35 -16.68 -23.95
N LEU A 335 -8.33 -16.67 -23.04
CA LEU A 335 -8.10 -16.43 -21.61
C LEU A 335 -7.20 -17.50 -20.97
N TYR A 336 -7.41 -18.79 -21.28
CA TYR A 336 -6.51 -19.88 -20.86
C TYR A 336 -5.11 -19.72 -21.44
N SER A 337 -4.99 -19.33 -22.72
CA SER A 337 -3.70 -19.08 -23.37
C SER A 337 -2.95 -17.92 -22.71
N GLN A 338 -3.62 -16.79 -22.44
CA GLN A 338 -3.05 -15.66 -21.70
C GLN A 338 -2.64 -16.08 -20.28
N SER A 339 -3.50 -16.82 -19.56
CA SER A 339 -3.21 -17.36 -18.23
C SER A 339 -1.94 -18.23 -18.22
N ALA A 340 -1.82 -19.13 -19.20
CA ALA A 340 -0.67 -20.02 -19.34
C ALA A 340 0.64 -19.25 -19.57
N ILE A 341 0.62 -18.19 -20.38
CA ILE A 341 1.76 -17.31 -20.61
C ILE A 341 2.21 -16.64 -19.31
N TYR A 342 1.29 -16.02 -18.55
CA TYR A 342 1.64 -15.36 -17.30
C TYR A 342 2.13 -16.34 -16.22
N ILE A 343 1.50 -17.51 -16.08
CA ILE A 343 1.95 -18.54 -15.12
C ILE A 343 3.33 -19.10 -15.50
N ALA A 344 3.61 -19.30 -16.80
CA ALA A 344 4.93 -19.68 -17.26
C ALA A 344 5.99 -18.59 -17.01
N ALA A 345 5.66 -17.32 -17.21
CA ALA A 345 6.54 -16.19 -16.92
C ALA A 345 6.86 -16.06 -15.41
N ALA A 346 5.85 -16.17 -14.54
CA ALA A 346 6.06 -16.16 -13.09
C ALA A 346 6.95 -17.33 -12.62
N HIS A 347 6.74 -18.52 -13.18
CA HIS A 347 7.61 -19.67 -12.93
C HIS A 347 9.05 -19.46 -13.46
N ALA A 348 9.23 -18.84 -14.63
CA ALA A 348 10.55 -18.55 -15.17
C ALA A 348 11.34 -17.57 -14.27
N LEU A 349 10.66 -16.57 -13.69
CA LEU A 349 11.26 -15.62 -12.75
C LEU A 349 11.58 -16.24 -11.37
N LYS A 350 10.77 -17.21 -10.90
CA LYS A 350 10.96 -17.90 -9.61
C LYS A 350 10.66 -19.42 -9.73
N PRO A 351 11.58 -20.21 -10.31
CA PRO A 351 11.34 -21.64 -10.57
C PRO A 351 11.26 -22.49 -9.30
N ASN A 352 11.84 -22.01 -8.19
CA ASN A 352 11.84 -22.71 -6.90
C ASN A 352 10.50 -22.56 -6.13
N TYR A 353 9.56 -21.75 -6.62
CA TYR A 353 8.26 -21.55 -5.98
C TYR A 353 7.32 -22.70 -6.37
N SER A 354 7.17 -23.67 -5.46
CA SER A 354 6.37 -24.90 -5.66
C SER A 354 4.92 -24.65 -6.13
N VAL A 355 4.33 -23.53 -5.69
CA VAL A 355 3.01 -23.04 -6.12
C VAL A 355 3.02 -22.74 -7.63
N TYR A 356 4.05 -22.06 -8.14
CA TYR A 356 4.17 -21.71 -9.56
C TYR A 356 4.41 -22.96 -10.41
N SER A 357 5.25 -23.90 -9.94
CA SER A 357 5.48 -25.18 -10.64
C SER A 357 4.23 -26.07 -10.66
N SER A 358 3.33 -25.90 -9.70
CA SER A 358 2.04 -26.60 -9.66
C SER A 358 1.00 -25.96 -10.57
N ALA A 359 0.88 -24.64 -10.57
CA ALA A 359 0.05 -23.91 -11.52
C ALA A 359 0.50 -24.13 -12.98
N LEU A 360 1.81 -24.17 -13.24
CA LEU A 360 2.38 -24.43 -14.57
C LEU A 360 2.00 -25.82 -15.10
N ARG A 361 1.93 -26.84 -14.23
CA ARG A 361 1.45 -28.18 -14.62
C ARG A 361 -0.03 -28.16 -15.00
N LEU A 362 -0.86 -27.44 -14.24
CA LEU A 362 -2.30 -27.31 -14.50
C LEU A 362 -2.59 -26.64 -15.86
N VAL A 363 -1.97 -25.49 -16.15
CA VAL A 363 -2.23 -24.79 -17.43
C VAL A 363 -1.66 -25.54 -18.64
N ARG A 364 -0.54 -26.28 -18.48
CA ARG A 364 0.00 -27.12 -19.57
C ARG A 364 -0.98 -28.21 -20.00
N SER A 365 -1.74 -28.82 -19.09
CA SER A 365 -2.77 -29.80 -19.46
C SER A 365 -3.97 -29.20 -20.22
N MET A 366 -4.21 -27.88 -20.12
CA MET A 366 -5.34 -27.23 -20.78
C MET A 366 -5.01 -26.72 -22.20
N VAL A 367 -3.75 -26.36 -22.46
CA VAL A 367 -3.31 -25.83 -23.77
C VAL A 367 -2.72 -26.92 -24.69
N SER A 368 -2.81 -28.20 -24.29
CA SER A 368 -2.29 -29.36 -25.06
C SER A 368 -3.39 -30.13 -25.80
N ILE A 369 -4.40 -29.43 -26.33
CA ILE A 369 -5.51 -29.94 -27.15
C ILE A 369 -5.47 -29.23 -28.51
#